data_AF-A0A6I9PT42-F1
#
_entry.id   AF-A0A6I9PT42-F1
#
_cell.length_a   1.000
_cell.length_b   1.000
_cell.length_c   1.000
_cell.angle_alpha   90.00
_cell.angle_beta   90.00
_cell.angle_gamma   90.00
#
_symmetry.space_group_name_H-M   'P 1'
#
loop_
_entity.id
_entity.type
_entity.pdbx_description
1 polymer ?
#
loop_
_entity_poly.entity_id
_entity_poly.type
_entity_poly.pdbx_seq_one_letter_code
_entity_poly.pdbx_strand_id
1 'polypeptide(L)'
;MPWCYTTNTETRWEYCKVPSCGDAAGPDEPVIPVEEEDCYEGDGTSYRGVTTETISGKRCQRWSAMTPHSHKNTPQVFPQA
;
A
#
# COMPACT_ATOMS: atom_id res chain seq x y z
N MET A 1 -0.81 2.67 8.74
CA MET A 1 -0.94 1.64 7.69
C MET A 1 -0.91 2.32 6.32
N PRO A 2 -0.12 1.80 5.37
CA PRO A 2 -0.05 2.34 4.01
C PRO A 2 -1.40 2.25 3.29
N TRP A 3 -1.64 3.19 2.39
CA TRP A 3 -2.86 3.24 1.57
C TRP A 3 -2.51 3.63 0.15
N CYS A 4 -3.39 3.33 -0.79
CA CYS A 4 -3.23 3.74 -2.19
C CYS A 4 -4.57 4.16 -2.79
N TYR A 5 -4.52 5.00 -3.85
CA TYR A 5 -5.67 5.11 -4.75
C TYR A 5 -5.87 3.78 -5.46
N THR A 6 -7.10 3.42 -5.82
CA THR A 6 -7.35 2.14 -6.50
C THR A 6 -7.62 2.33 -7.99
N THR A 7 -7.39 1.30 -8.78
CA THR A 7 -7.78 1.28 -10.20
C THR A 7 -9.28 1.00 -10.41
N ASN A 8 -10.02 0.69 -9.34
CA ASN A 8 -11.46 0.51 -9.36
C ASN A 8 -12.16 1.88 -9.26
N THR A 9 -13.13 2.14 -10.15
CA THR A 9 -13.84 3.44 -10.22
C THR A 9 -14.75 3.73 -9.04
N GLU A 10 -15.24 2.69 -8.35
CA GLU A 10 -16.16 2.80 -7.20
C GLU A 10 -15.38 3.04 -5.90
N THR A 11 -14.15 2.53 -5.80
CA THR A 11 -13.30 2.67 -4.61
C THR A 11 -12.18 3.65 -4.88
N ARG A 12 -12.32 4.89 -4.40
CA ARG A 12 -11.31 5.93 -4.61
C ARG A 12 -9.95 5.56 -4.04
N TRP A 13 -9.92 5.11 -2.80
CA TRP A 13 -8.71 4.70 -2.08
C TRP A 13 -9.07 3.61 -1.07
N GLU A 14 -8.08 2.82 -0.69
CA GLU A 14 -8.21 1.80 0.35
C GLU A 14 -6.83 1.54 0.98
N TYR A 15 -6.80 0.95 2.17
CA TYR A 15 -5.55 0.51 2.80
C TYR A 15 -4.92 -0.65 2.04
N CYS A 16 -3.59 -0.64 1.97
CA CYS A 16 -2.78 -1.67 1.33
C CYS A 16 -2.75 -2.94 2.19
N LYS A 17 -2.60 -4.10 1.56
CA LYS A 17 -2.41 -5.38 2.25
C LYS A 17 -0.95 -5.55 2.69
N VAL A 18 -0.52 -4.69 3.62
CA VAL A 18 0.85 -4.67 4.15
C VAL A 18 0.81 -5.10 5.62
N PRO A 19 1.61 -6.09 6.04
CA PRO A 19 1.73 -6.46 7.45
C PRO A 19 2.51 -5.40 8.23
N SER A 20 2.29 -5.36 9.55
CA SER A 20 3.09 -4.55 10.46
C SER A 20 4.42 -5.26 10.75
N CYS A 21 5.53 -4.51 10.75
CA CYS A 21 6.85 -5.09 11.00
C CYS A 21 6.94 -5.61 12.43
N GLY A 22 7.41 -6.86 12.59
CA GLY A 22 7.59 -7.49 13.91
C GLY A 22 6.37 -8.23 14.44
N ASP A 23 5.21 -8.15 13.78
CA ASP A 23 4.11 -9.07 14.01
C ASP A 23 4.45 -10.41 13.34
N ALA A 24 4.73 -11.43 14.16
CA ALA A 24 4.95 -12.78 13.65
C ALA A 24 3.69 -13.22 12.90
N ALA A 25 3.86 -13.62 11.63
CA ALA A 25 2.82 -14.31 10.88
C ALA A 25 2.19 -15.36 11.79
N GLY A 26 0.87 -15.32 11.96
CA GLY A 26 0.18 -16.25 12.85
C GLY A 26 0.52 -17.70 12.47
N PRO A 27 0.39 -18.67 13.40
CA PRO A 27 0.78 -20.06 13.17
C PRO A 27 0.04 -20.74 12.00
N ASP A 28 -1.07 -20.15 11.54
CA ASP A 28 -1.90 -20.61 10.41
C ASP A 28 -1.73 -19.79 9.12
N GLU A 29 -0.90 -18.73 9.11
CA GLU A 29 -0.62 -18.00 7.87
C GLU A 29 0.47 -18.71 7.06
N PRO A 30 0.28 -18.91 5.75
CA PRO A 30 1.35 -19.43 4.91
C PRO A 30 2.54 -18.50 5.05
N VAL A 31 3.70 -19.06 5.40
CA VAL A 31 5.00 -18.40 5.36
C VAL A 31 5.32 -18.10 3.89
N ILE A 32 4.60 -17.14 3.31
CA ILE A 32 5.11 -16.39 2.18
C ILE A 32 6.38 -15.76 2.75
N PRO A 33 7.55 -15.88 2.10
CA PRO A 33 8.68 -15.06 2.49
C PRO A 33 8.19 -13.62 2.35
N VAL A 34 7.76 -13.04 3.47
CA VAL A 34 7.65 -11.60 3.62
C VAL A 34 9.05 -11.17 3.25
N GLU A 35 9.21 -10.59 2.07
CA GLU A 35 10.44 -9.87 1.80
C GLU A 35 10.50 -8.89 2.97
N GLU A 36 11.46 -9.06 3.89
CA GLU A 36 11.43 -8.46 5.24
C GLU A 36 11.29 -6.91 5.20
N GLU A 37 11.44 -6.33 4.01
CA GLU A 37 11.27 -4.93 3.65
C GLU A 37 9.85 -4.51 3.20
N ASP A 38 8.90 -5.43 3.00
CA ASP A 38 7.51 -5.13 2.59
C ASP A 38 6.52 -5.11 3.78
N CYS A 39 6.94 -4.53 4.90
CA CYS A 39 6.12 -4.31 6.09
C CYS A 39 6.10 -2.82 6.47
N TYR A 40 5.11 -2.38 7.24
CA TYR A 40 5.04 -1.00 7.71
C TYR A 40 5.33 -0.89 9.22
N GLU A 41 5.98 0.21 9.62
CA GLU A 41 6.19 0.58 11.01
C GLU A 41 5.33 1.79 11.39
N GLY A 42 4.94 1.89 12.67
CA GLY A 42 4.19 3.04 13.19
C GLY A 42 2.92 3.35 12.41
N ASP A 43 2.82 4.57 11.86
CA ASP A 43 1.69 5.00 11.05
C ASP A 43 1.80 4.61 9.57
N GLY A 44 2.90 3.98 9.15
CA GLY A 44 3.16 3.55 7.77
C GLY A 44 3.50 4.67 6.80
N THR A 45 3.86 5.86 7.28
CA THR A 45 4.32 6.98 6.44
C THR A 45 5.73 6.77 5.88
N SER A 46 6.56 6.00 6.58
CA SER A 46 7.91 5.60 6.16
C SER A 46 7.93 4.39 5.24
N TYR A 47 6.77 3.78 4.95
CA TYR A 47 6.70 2.57 4.15
C TYR A 47 7.24 2.82 2.73
N ARG A 48 8.18 1.98 2.29
CA ARG A 48 8.84 2.05 0.97
C ARG A 48 8.75 0.73 0.20
N GLY A 49 7.81 -0.13 0.61
CA GLY A 49 7.64 -1.46 0.03
C GLY A 49 7.01 -1.48 -1.36
N VAL A 50 6.82 -2.69 -1.87
CA VAL A 50 6.38 -2.99 -3.24
C VAL A 50 4.91 -3.37 -3.34
N THR A 51 4.17 -3.39 -2.23
CA THR A 51 2.74 -3.77 -2.25
C THR A 51 1.94 -2.88 -3.21
N THR A 52 1.22 -3.52 -4.13
CA THR A 52 0.36 -2.87 -5.12
C THR A 52 -1.10 -3.31 -5.02
N GLU A 53 -1.47 -3.96 -3.92
CA GLU A 53 -2.82 -4.47 -3.68
C GLU A 53 -3.36 -3.99 -2.35
N THR A 54 -4.66 -3.73 -2.33
CA THR A 54 -5.39 -3.33 -1.14
C THR A 54 -5.84 -4.55 -0.34
N ILE A 55 -6.31 -4.34 0.90
CA ILE A 55 -6.82 -5.42 1.78
C ILE A 55 -7.93 -6.24 1.09
N SER A 56 -8.75 -5.60 0.25
CA SER A 56 -9.83 -6.29 -0.49
C SER A 56 -9.38 -6.86 -1.85
N GLY A 57 -8.09 -6.82 -2.17
CA GLY A 57 -7.53 -7.32 -3.42
C GLY A 57 -7.71 -6.39 -4.62
N LYS A 58 -7.98 -5.09 -4.40
CA LYS A 58 -8.03 -4.10 -5.50
C LYS A 58 -6.62 -3.66 -5.83
N ARG A 59 -6.35 -3.46 -7.12
CA ARG A 59 -5.04 -3.01 -7.58
C ARG A 59 -4.87 -1.51 -7.35
N CYS A 60 -3.73 -1.11 -6.80
CA CYS A 60 -3.35 0.27 -6.58
C CYS A 60 -3.13 1.03 -7.91
N GLN A 61 -3.67 2.23 -7.99
CA GLN A 61 -3.37 3.23 -8.99
C GLN A 61 -1.99 3.83 -8.68
N ARG A 62 -1.18 4.03 -9.73
CA ARG A 62 0.13 4.71 -9.58
C ARG A 62 -0.07 6.14 -9.09
N TRP A 63 0.77 6.59 -8.16
CA TRP A 63 0.74 7.96 -7.65
C TRP A 63 1.01 9.04 -8.73
N SER A 64 1.63 8.68 -9.85
CA SER A 64 1.79 9.59 -11.00
C SER A 64 0.58 9.59 -11.95
N ALA A 65 -0.33 8.62 -11.84
CA ALA A 65 -1.50 8.52 -12.70
C ALA A 65 -2.66 9.37 -12.16
N MET A 66 -3.43 9.99 -13.05
CA MET A 66 -4.62 10.80 -12.72
C MET A 66 -5.94 10.08 -13.04
N THR A 67 -5.89 8.77 -13.30
CA THR A 67 -7.06 7.98 -13.72
C THR A 67 -7.01 6.60 -13.06
N PRO A 68 -8.15 6.07 -12.57
CA PRO A 68 -9.49 6.66 -12.55
C PRO A 68 -9.66 7.84 -11.58
N HIS A 69 -8.79 7.97 -10.59
CA HIS A 69 -8.94 9.00 -9.57
C HIS A 69 -7.92 10.12 -9.74
N SER A 70 -8.35 11.30 -10.14
CA SER A 70 -7.48 12.48 -10.15
C SER A 70 -7.16 12.92 -8.71
N HIS A 71 -5.89 13.22 -8.42
CA HIS A 71 -5.44 13.62 -7.08
C HIS A 71 -4.20 14.52 -7.10
N LYS A 72 -3.88 15.10 -5.93
CA LYS A 72 -2.69 15.96 -5.75
C LYS A 72 -1.47 15.22 -5.19
N ASN A 73 -1.69 14.02 -4.63
CA ASN A 73 -0.65 13.21 -4.01
C ASN A 73 0.21 12.54 -5.09
N THR A 74 1.08 13.32 -5.72
CA THR A 74 1.98 12.88 -6.78
C THR A 74 3.43 12.97 -6.30
N PRO A 75 4.36 12.21 -6.89
CA PRO A 75 5.78 12.35 -6.60
C PRO A 75 6.32 13.77 -6.87
N GLN A 76 5.68 14.53 -7.76
CA GLN A 76 6.04 15.93 -8.01
C GLN A 76 5.67 16.86 -6.85
N VAL A 77 4.55 16.60 -6.17
CA VAL A 77 4.07 17.42 -5.05
C VAL A 77 4.66 16.94 -3.71
N PHE A 78 4.83 15.63 -3.56
CA PHE A 78 5.38 14.99 -2.36
C PHE A 78 6.57 14.10 -2.74
N PRO A 79 7.75 14.69 -3.02
CA PRO A 79 8.91 13.95 -3.52
C PRO A 79 9.61 13.07 -2.47
N GLN A 80 9.38 13.36 -1.19
CA GLN A 80 9.96 12.61 -0.05
C GLN A 80 8.96 11.69 0.64
N ALA A 81 7.75 11.56 0.07
CA ALA A 81 6.75 10.63 0.57
C ALA A 81 7.15 9.18 0.35
#